data_AF-A0A3B0S0A3-F1
#
_entry.id   AF-A0A3B0S0A3-F1
#
_cell.length_a   1.000
_cell.length_b   1.000
_cell.length_c   1.000
_cell.angle_alpha   90.00
_cell.angle_beta   90.00
_cell.angle_gamma   90.00
#
_symmetry.space_group_name_H-M   'P 1'
#
loop_
_entity.id
_entity.type
_entity.pdbx_description
1 polymer ?
#
loop_
_entity_poly.entity_id
_entity_poly.type
_entity_poly.pdbx_seq_one_letter_code
_entity_poly.pdbx_strand_id
1 'polypeptide(L)'
;MKFFKLAGLSLVAGVAALGMDMSNGQFTSGALAQETVVTLDQVLNAVRRERTEVSKENKAREAQFLRERNNQRAALNRVKAQVAAAEAESTRLEGVMDANKVTIEALDEELADKQGEFQELFGAARSAAADLNAQVKRSIISTQFPGRSETLVELAQTEKLP
;
A
#
# COMPACT_ATOMS: atom_id res chain seq x y z
N MET A 1 -28.48 -8.04 -20.11
CA MET A 1 -29.82 -7.47 -19.81
C MET A 1 -30.87 -8.54 -20.06
N LYS A 2 -31.77 -8.75 -19.08
CA LYS A 2 -32.88 -9.74 -19.04
C LYS A 2 -32.40 -11.21 -18.84
N PHE A 3 -32.92 -12.08 -17.97
CA PHE A 3 -34.18 -12.17 -17.21
C PHE A 3 -33.95 -12.95 -15.89
N PHE A 4 -34.43 -12.43 -14.76
CA PHE A 4 -34.62 -13.20 -13.52
C PHE A 4 -35.98 -13.93 -13.61
N LYS A 5 -35.98 -15.27 -13.54
CA LYS A 5 -37.19 -16.06 -13.26
C LYS A 5 -37.23 -16.37 -11.76
N LEU A 6 -38.09 -15.66 -11.05
CA LEU A 6 -38.44 -15.93 -9.65
C LEU A 6 -39.68 -16.86 -9.66
N ALA A 7 -39.48 -18.15 -9.43
CA ALA A 7 -40.57 -19.10 -9.19
C ALA A 7 -40.74 -19.24 -7.68
N GLY A 8 -41.41 -18.27 -7.08
CA GLY A 8 -41.89 -18.33 -5.70
C GLY A 8 -43.41 -18.53 -5.73
N LEU A 9 -43.85 -19.75 -5.44
CA LEU A 9 -45.26 -20.14 -5.38
C LEU A 9 -45.84 -19.59 -4.06
N SER A 10 -46.34 -18.35 -4.06
CA SER A 10 -47.10 -17.82 -2.93
C SER A 10 -48.59 -18.15 -3.14
N LEU A 11 -49.09 -19.11 -2.36
CA LEU A 11 -50.50 -19.38 -2.16
C LEU A 11 -51.15 -18.18 -1.43
N VAL A 12 -51.59 -17.17 -2.19
CA VAL A 12 -52.40 -16.07 -1.67
C VAL A 12 -53.87 -16.49 -1.80
N ALA A 13 -54.45 -16.90 -0.67
CA ALA A 13 -55.89 -16.86 -0.51
C ALA A 13 -56.33 -15.39 -0.50
N GLY A 14 -57.18 -15.01 -1.47
CA GLY A 14 -57.96 -13.78 -1.41
C GLY A 14 -57.25 -12.50 -1.88
N VAL A 15 -57.01 -12.37 -3.18
CA VAL A 15 -57.07 -11.05 -3.86
C VAL A 15 -57.91 -11.23 -5.11
N ALA A 16 -59.11 -10.65 -5.11
CA ALA A 16 -59.92 -10.49 -6.31
C ALA A 16 -59.15 -9.57 -7.28
N ALA A 17 -58.60 -10.13 -8.35
CA ALA A 17 -58.04 -9.35 -9.45
C ALA A 17 -59.20 -8.74 -10.26
N LEU A 18 -59.61 -7.51 -9.91
CA LEU A 18 -60.37 -6.64 -10.81
C LEU A 18 -59.40 -6.11 -11.87
N GLY A 19 -59.33 -6.80 -13.01
CA GLY A 19 -58.70 -6.25 -14.22
C GLY A 19 -59.66 -5.28 -14.89
N MET A 20 -59.42 -3.98 -14.75
CA MET A 20 -60.05 -2.95 -15.60
C MET A 20 -59.22 -2.83 -16.90
N ASP A 21 -59.71 -3.41 -17.99
CA ASP A 21 -59.28 -3.03 -19.34
C ASP A 21 -60.13 -1.84 -19.80
N MET A 22 -59.53 -0.65 -19.80
CA MET A 22 -60.15 0.64 -20.12
C MET A 22 -60.22 0.89 -21.63
N SER A 23 -60.64 -0.11 -22.43
CA SER A 23 -60.73 0.09 -23.87
C SER A 23 -62.06 -0.32 -24.50
N ASN A 24 -62.84 -1.24 -23.91
CA ASN A 24 -64.20 -1.58 -24.39
C ASN A 24 -65.03 -2.21 -23.26
N GLY A 25 -65.98 -1.46 -22.70
CA GLY A 25 -66.76 -1.82 -21.50
C GLY A 25 -67.68 -3.05 -21.63
N GLN A 26 -67.10 -4.25 -21.70
CA GLN A 26 -67.78 -5.54 -21.65
C GLN A 26 -67.15 -6.42 -20.56
N PHE A 27 -67.94 -6.75 -19.54
CA PHE A 27 -67.60 -7.74 -18.52
C PHE A 27 -67.70 -9.15 -19.12
N THR A 28 -66.56 -9.80 -19.35
CA THR A 28 -66.53 -11.22 -19.72
C THR A 28 -66.38 -12.07 -18.45
N SER A 29 -67.49 -12.63 -17.98
CA SER A 29 -67.52 -13.71 -16.99
C SER A 29 -67.06 -15.01 -17.67
N GLY A 30 -65.74 -15.18 -17.77
CA GLY A 30 -65.11 -16.32 -18.41
C GLY A 30 -64.43 -17.26 -17.42
N ALA A 31 -64.88 -18.51 -17.46
CA ALA A 31 -64.25 -19.74 -16.95
C ALA A 31 -64.40 -20.06 -15.45
N LEU A 32 -65.36 -20.96 -15.22
CA LEU A 32 -65.57 -21.79 -14.05
C LEU A 32 -64.23 -22.33 -13.51
N ALA A 33 -63.95 -21.99 -12.25
CA ALA A 33 -62.95 -22.68 -11.46
C ALA A 33 -63.30 -24.18 -11.42
N GLN A 34 -62.48 -25.00 -12.06
CA GLN A 34 -62.53 -26.43 -11.92
C GLN A 34 -62.19 -26.75 -10.46
N GLU A 35 -63.22 -27.04 -9.67
CA GLU A 35 -63.12 -27.46 -8.28
C GLU A 35 -62.39 -28.80 -8.25
N THR A 36 -61.06 -28.75 -8.20
CA THR A 36 -60.24 -29.91 -7.88
C THR A 36 -60.51 -30.20 -6.41
N VAL A 37 -61.30 -31.23 -6.14
CA VAL A 37 -61.51 -31.75 -4.78
C VAL A 37 -60.16 -32.32 -4.32
N VAL A 38 -59.31 -31.45 -3.77
CA VAL A 38 -58.06 -31.84 -3.14
C VAL A 38 -58.42 -32.56 -1.85
N THR A 39 -58.07 -33.84 -1.76
CA THR A 39 -58.37 -34.62 -0.54
C THR A 39 -57.43 -34.20 0.58
N LEU A 40 -57.89 -34.29 1.83
CA LEU A 40 -57.07 -33.96 3.01
C LEU A 40 -55.71 -34.70 3.02
N ASP A 41 -55.70 -35.94 2.52
CA ASP A 41 -54.49 -36.75 2.37
C ASP A 41 -53.52 -36.18 1.33
N GLN A 42 -54.01 -35.61 0.24
CA GLN A 42 -53.16 -34.95 -0.77
C GLN A 42 -52.50 -33.70 -0.19
N VAL A 43 -53.24 -32.89 0.59
CA VAL A 43 -52.67 -31.73 1.30
C VAL A 43 -51.62 -32.16 2.32
N LEU A 44 -51.91 -33.17 3.13
CA LEU A 44 -50.97 -33.67 4.14
C LEU A 44 -49.67 -34.20 3.52
N ASN A 45 -49.78 -34.93 2.41
CA ASN A 45 -48.60 -35.42 1.68
C ASN A 45 -47.79 -34.29 1.03
N ALA A 46 -48.47 -33.27 0.48
CA ALA A 46 -47.82 -32.07 -0.05
C ALA A 46 -47.05 -31.32 1.06
N VAL A 47 -47.66 -31.10 2.22
CA VAL A 47 -47.03 -30.42 3.37
C VAL A 47 -45.83 -31.21 3.90
N ARG A 48 -45.91 -32.55 3.98
CA ARG A 48 -44.78 -33.40 4.41
C ARG A 48 -43.59 -33.30 3.44
N ARG A 49 -43.88 -33.30 2.13
CA ARG A 49 -42.87 -33.13 1.09
C ARG A 49 -42.24 -31.73 1.17
N GLU A 50 -43.05 -30.70 1.27
CA GLU A 50 -42.59 -29.31 1.39
C GLU A 50 -41.71 -29.11 2.62
N ARG A 51 -42.12 -29.60 3.81
CA ARG A 51 -41.28 -29.54 5.03
C ARG A 51 -39.91 -30.18 4.84
N THR A 52 -39.85 -31.31 4.13
CA THR A 52 -38.59 -32.01 3.88
C THR A 52 -37.68 -31.21 2.97
N GLU A 53 -38.22 -30.64 1.89
CA GLU A 53 -37.45 -29.82 0.96
C GLU A 53 -36.99 -28.50 1.60
N VAL A 54 -37.87 -27.81 2.34
CA VAL A 54 -37.52 -26.61 3.11
C VAL A 54 -36.45 -26.92 4.17
N SER A 55 -36.51 -28.07 4.85
CA SER A 55 -35.48 -28.48 5.81
C SER A 55 -34.12 -28.68 5.14
N LYS A 56 -34.09 -29.32 3.95
CA LYS A 56 -32.84 -29.49 3.18
C LYS A 56 -32.28 -28.13 2.73
N GLU A 57 -33.13 -27.24 2.21
CA GLU A 57 -32.71 -25.90 1.79
C GLU A 57 -32.16 -25.10 2.97
N ASN A 58 -32.83 -25.13 4.13
CA ASN A 58 -32.36 -24.45 5.34
C ASN A 58 -30.99 -24.96 5.78
N LYS A 59 -30.77 -26.27 5.79
CA LYS A 59 -29.46 -26.86 6.10
C LYS A 59 -28.38 -26.42 5.10
N ALA A 60 -28.72 -26.33 3.81
CA ALA A 60 -27.79 -25.85 2.79
C ALA A 60 -27.42 -24.37 3.00
N ARG A 61 -28.42 -23.52 3.31
CA ARG A 61 -28.22 -22.10 3.62
C ARG A 61 -27.40 -21.89 4.88
N GLU A 62 -27.68 -22.64 5.96
CA GLU A 62 -26.91 -22.58 7.19
C GLU A 62 -25.44 -22.98 6.95
N ALA A 63 -25.21 -24.08 6.21
CA ALA A 63 -23.87 -24.51 5.86
C ALA A 63 -23.14 -23.46 5.00
N GLN A 64 -23.84 -22.81 4.06
CA GLN A 64 -23.29 -21.72 3.27
C GLN A 64 -22.93 -20.52 4.15
N PHE A 65 -23.83 -20.08 5.01
CA PHE A 65 -23.60 -18.96 5.92
C PHE A 65 -22.40 -19.19 6.83
N LEU A 66 -22.28 -20.39 7.41
CA LEU A 66 -21.13 -20.74 8.25
C LEU A 66 -19.81 -20.72 7.46
N ARG A 67 -19.81 -21.22 6.22
CA ARG A 67 -18.62 -21.15 5.35
C ARG A 67 -18.25 -19.71 5.04
N GLU A 68 -19.21 -18.88 4.63
CA GLU A 68 -18.96 -17.47 4.30
C GLU A 68 -18.46 -16.68 5.51
N ARG A 69 -19.08 -16.84 6.68
CA ARG A 69 -18.64 -16.22 7.94
C ARG A 69 -17.19 -16.62 8.28
N ASN A 70 -16.87 -17.91 8.15
CA ASN A 70 -15.52 -18.39 8.43
C ASN A 70 -14.50 -17.83 7.42
N ASN A 71 -14.87 -17.74 6.15
CA ASN A 71 -14.03 -17.13 5.10
C ASN A 71 -13.78 -15.65 5.36
N GLN A 72 -14.83 -14.88 5.72
CA GLN A 72 -14.70 -13.47 6.06
C GLN A 72 -13.80 -13.26 7.28
N ARG A 73 -13.98 -14.07 8.34
CA ARG A 73 -13.13 -14.02 9.52
C ARG A 73 -11.67 -14.36 9.19
N ALA A 74 -11.43 -15.36 8.35
CA ALA A 74 -10.08 -15.73 7.92
C ALA A 74 -9.43 -14.59 7.10
N ALA A 75 -10.19 -13.97 6.18
CA ALA A 75 -9.73 -12.83 5.39
C ALA A 75 -9.39 -11.63 6.28
N LEU A 76 -10.27 -11.29 7.25
CA LEU A 76 -10.03 -10.20 8.19
C LEU A 76 -8.78 -10.45 9.03
N ASN A 77 -8.61 -11.67 9.55
CA ASN A 77 -7.43 -12.02 10.34
C ASN A 77 -6.14 -11.93 9.50
N ARG A 78 -6.20 -12.35 8.23
CA ARG A 78 -5.06 -12.21 7.31
C ARG A 78 -4.70 -10.74 7.09
N VAL A 79 -5.68 -9.89 6.80
CA VAL A 79 -5.44 -8.46 6.59
C VAL A 79 -4.89 -7.80 7.85
N LYS A 80 -5.44 -8.12 9.04
CA LYS A 80 -4.92 -7.62 10.31
C LYS A 80 -3.46 -8.02 10.55
N ALA A 81 -3.10 -9.26 10.24
CA ALA A 81 -1.72 -9.72 10.36
C ALA A 81 -0.78 -8.99 9.37
N GLN A 82 -1.24 -8.74 8.14
CA GLN A 82 -0.49 -7.97 7.15
C GLN A 82 -0.27 -6.52 7.59
N VAL A 83 -1.31 -5.88 8.13
CA VAL A 83 -1.21 -4.50 8.66
C VAL A 83 -0.22 -4.46 9.81
N ALA A 84 -0.34 -5.35 10.80
CA ALA A 84 0.59 -5.38 11.93
C ALA A 84 2.05 -5.63 11.50
N ALA A 85 2.27 -6.50 10.50
CA ALA A 85 3.59 -6.75 9.95
C ALA A 85 4.15 -5.51 9.23
N ALA A 86 3.31 -4.82 8.44
CA ALA A 86 3.70 -3.60 7.73
C ALA A 86 4.00 -2.45 8.69
N GLU A 87 3.20 -2.28 9.74
CA GLU A 87 3.43 -1.28 10.80
C GLU A 87 4.76 -1.55 11.52
N ALA A 88 5.01 -2.80 11.92
CA ALA A 88 6.28 -3.18 12.57
C ALA A 88 7.49 -2.91 11.68
N GLU A 89 7.38 -3.20 10.38
CA GLU A 89 8.44 -2.92 9.41
C GLU A 89 8.63 -1.42 9.20
N SER A 90 7.55 -0.62 9.15
CA SER A 90 7.61 0.84 9.07
C SER A 90 8.36 1.41 10.26
N THR A 91 8.00 1.03 11.48
CA THR A 91 8.69 1.47 12.71
C THR A 91 10.16 1.07 12.72
N ARG A 92 10.49 -0.14 12.24
CA ARG A 92 11.88 -0.58 12.12
C ARG A 92 12.66 0.28 11.13
N LEU A 93 12.08 0.57 9.96
CA LEU A 93 12.72 1.38 8.92
C LEU A 93 12.88 2.85 9.36
N GLU A 94 11.91 3.40 10.07
CA GLU A 94 12.01 4.73 10.70
C GLU A 94 13.19 4.78 11.66
N GLY A 95 13.34 3.79 12.54
CA GLY A 95 14.49 3.71 13.45
C GLY A 95 15.83 3.62 12.73
N VAL A 96 15.92 2.86 11.63
CA VAL A 96 17.13 2.79 10.80
C VAL A 96 17.41 4.13 10.11
N MET A 97 16.37 4.78 9.59
CA MET A 97 16.50 6.07 8.93
C MET A 97 17.01 7.13 9.91
N ASP A 98 16.48 7.18 11.12
CA ASP A 98 16.90 8.17 12.11
C ASP A 98 18.33 7.92 12.62
N ALA A 99 18.72 6.66 12.81
CA ALA A 99 20.11 6.32 13.11
C ALA A 99 21.08 6.73 11.98
N ASN A 100 20.67 6.52 10.72
CA ASN A 100 21.45 6.93 9.56
C ASN A 100 21.57 8.46 9.47
N LYS A 101 20.51 9.22 9.76
CA LYS A 101 20.57 10.70 9.77
C LYS A 101 21.61 11.20 10.78
N VAL A 102 21.58 10.67 12.01
CA VAL A 102 22.58 11.02 13.04
C VAL A 102 23.99 10.69 12.57
N THR A 103 24.18 9.55 11.92
CA THR A 103 25.49 9.15 11.38
C THR A 103 25.95 10.08 10.27
N ILE A 104 25.06 10.46 9.36
CA ILE A 104 25.37 11.40 8.27
C ILE A 104 25.75 12.77 8.82
N GLU A 105 24.98 13.30 9.78
CA GLU A 105 25.27 14.58 10.43
C GLU A 105 26.66 14.57 11.10
N ALA A 106 27.00 13.49 11.82
CA ALA A 106 28.32 13.35 12.44
C ALA A 106 29.46 13.27 11.40
N LEU A 107 29.25 12.56 10.29
CA LEU A 107 30.23 12.45 9.21
C LEU A 107 30.41 13.79 8.45
N ASP A 108 29.33 14.54 8.27
CA ASP A 108 29.39 15.87 7.64
C ASP A 108 30.16 16.87 8.52
N GLU A 109 29.97 16.82 9.84
CA GLU A 109 30.75 17.61 10.81
C GLU A 109 32.23 17.21 10.77
N GLU A 110 32.53 15.90 10.84
CA GLU A 110 33.92 15.41 10.74
C GLU A 110 34.57 15.82 9.41
N LEU A 111 33.84 15.72 8.29
CA LEU A 111 34.34 16.14 6.99
C LEU A 111 34.65 17.64 6.97
N ALA A 112 33.78 18.48 7.54
CA ALA A 112 34.01 19.92 7.63
C ALA A 112 35.24 20.26 8.48
N ASP A 113 35.39 19.61 9.63
CA ASP A 113 36.57 19.76 10.51
C ASP A 113 37.85 19.37 9.78
N LYS A 114 37.86 18.22 9.10
CA LYS A 114 39.01 17.76 8.32
C LYS A 114 39.32 18.71 7.17
N GLN A 115 38.32 19.23 6.47
CA GLN A 115 38.54 20.24 5.45
C GLN A 115 39.17 21.50 6.03
N GLY A 116 38.71 21.97 7.19
CA GLY A 116 39.32 23.09 7.91
C GLY A 116 40.79 22.85 8.25
N GLU A 117 41.07 21.71 8.89
CA GLU A 117 42.44 21.25 9.21
C GLU A 117 43.32 21.22 7.94
N PHE A 118 42.81 20.67 6.84
CA PHE A 118 43.53 20.65 5.56
C PHE A 118 43.81 22.06 5.01
N GLN A 119 42.87 23.01 5.12
CA GLN A 119 43.10 24.40 4.69
C GLN A 119 44.16 25.10 5.55
N GLU A 120 44.17 24.88 6.86
CA GLU A 120 45.20 25.42 7.76
C GLU A 120 46.57 24.87 7.43
N LEU A 121 46.70 23.54 7.28
CA LEU A 121 47.95 22.89 6.90
C LEU A 121 48.44 23.37 5.53
N PHE A 122 47.54 23.55 4.57
CA PHE A 122 47.90 24.04 3.24
C PHE A 122 48.34 25.51 3.27
N GLY A 123 47.66 26.35 4.04
CA GLY A 123 48.08 27.73 4.29
C GLY A 123 49.48 27.79 4.91
N ALA A 124 49.73 26.99 5.95
CA ALA A 124 51.03 26.91 6.59
C ALA A 124 52.13 26.43 5.63
N ALA A 125 51.86 25.43 4.79
CA ALA A 125 52.79 24.94 3.78
C ALA A 125 53.15 26.02 2.74
N ARG A 126 52.17 26.79 2.25
CA ARG A 126 52.40 27.92 1.34
C ARG A 126 53.25 29.01 2.00
N SER A 127 52.92 29.38 3.24
CA SER A 127 53.71 30.36 4.00
C SER A 127 55.15 29.90 4.16
N ALA A 128 55.38 28.64 4.55
CA ALA A 128 56.71 28.07 4.67
C ALA A 128 57.46 28.05 3.33
N ALA A 129 56.78 27.72 2.23
CA ALA A 129 57.36 27.76 0.88
C ALA A 129 57.73 29.20 0.46
N ALA A 130 56.89 30.19 0.77
CA ALA A 130 57.15 31.60 0.50
C ALA A 130 58.35 32.13 1.29
N ASP A 131 58.44 31.78 2.58
CA ASP A 131 59.56 32.16 3.45
C ASP A 131 60.87 31.54 2.98
N LEU A 132 60.86 30.25 2.64
CA LEU A 132 62.02 29.55 2.10
C LEU A 132 62.44 30.15 0.75
N ASN A 133 61.49 30.46 -0.13
CA ASN A 133 61.75 31.11 -1.41
C ASN A 133 62.46 32.45 -1.22
N ALA A 134 62.03 33.27 -0.26
CA ALA A 134 62.68 34.53 0.07
C ALA A 134 64.13 34.34 0.55
N GLN A 135 64.41 33.28 1.32
CA GLN A 135 65.76 32.92 1.74
C GLN A 135 66.61 32.44 0.57
N VAL A 136 66.09 31.55 -0.29
CA VAL A 136 66.79 31.03 -1.47
C VAL A 136 67.14 32.15 -2.46
N LYS A 137 66.22 33.09 -2.72
CA LYS A 137 66.48 34.25 -3.59
C LYS A 137 67.60 35.15 -3.09
N ARG A 138 67.80 35.25 -1.77
CA ARG A 138 68.89 36.03 -1.15
C ARG A 138 70.21 35.25 -1.01
N SER A 139 70.22 33.95 -1.29
CA SER A 139 71.40 33.11 -1.16
C SER A 139 72.41 33.39 -2.28
N ILE A 140 73.68 33.55 -1.89
CA ILE A 140 74.80 33.72 -2.83
C ILE A 140 74.91 32.50 -3.77
N ILE A 141 74.54 31.31 -3.29
CA ILE A 141 74.60 30.05 -4.05
C ILE A 141 73.65 30.05 -5.25
N SER A 142 72.60 30.87 -5.24
CA SER A 142 71.63 30.95 -6.35
C SER A 142 72.26 31.46 -7.65
N THR A 143 73.43 32.10 -7.60
CA THR A 143 74.25 32.44 -8.78
C THR A 143 74.84 31.20 -9.47
N GLN A 144 75.21 30.17 -8.71
CA GLN A 144 75.73 28.90 -9.24
C GLN A 144 74.64 27.96 -9.74
N PHE A 145 73.42 28.13 -9.24
CA PHE A 145 72.29 27.28 -9.58
C PHE A 145 71.03 28.10 -9.85
N PRO A 146 70.93 28.70 -11.05
CA PRO A 146 69.73 29.44 -11.47
C PRO A 146 68.47 28.55 -11.45
N GLY A 147 67.29 29.16 -11.26
CA GLY A 147 65.99 28.48 -11.35
C GLY A 147 65.53 27.69 -10.11
N ARG A 148 66.39 27.47 -9.10
CA ARG A 148 66.07 26.68 -7.90
C ARG A 148 64.97 27.23 -6.97
N SER A 149 64.48 28.45 -7.24
CA SER A 149 63.37 29.07 -6.52
C SER A 149 62.01 28.89 -7.22
N GLU A 150 61.99 28.45 -8.48
CA GLU A 150 60.77 28.39 -9.29
C GLU A 150 59.74 27.41 -8.71
N THR A 151 60.17 26.22 -8.28
CA THR A 151 59.30 25.23 -7.64
C THR A 151 58.71 25.75 -6.32
N LEU A 152 59.45 26.56 -5.56
CA LEU A 152 58.97 27.17 -4.33
C LEU A 152 57.98 28.31 -4.59
N VAL A 153 58.15 29.05 -5.70
CA VAL A 153 57.19 30.06 -6.16
C VAL A 153 55.88 29.37 -6.54
N GLU A 154 55.96 28.28 -7.30
CA GLU A 154 54.79 27.51 -7.73
C GLU A 154 54.02 26.95 -6.53
N LEU A 155 54.72 26.32 -5.57
CA LEU A 155 54.11 25.78 -4.35
C LEU A 155 53.45 26.87 -3.49
N ALA A 156 54.06 28.06 -3.38
CA ALA A 156 53.51 29.16 -2.60
C ALA A 156 52.25 29.80 -3.23
N GLN A 157 52.12 29.75 -4.55
CA GLN A 157 51.01 30.37 -5.31
C GLN A 157 49.90 29.39 -5.68
N THR A 158 50.15 28.10 -5.53
CA THR A 158 49.27 27.04 -5.99
C THR A 158 47.97 26.98 -5.17
N GLU A 159 46.82 27.02 -5.85
CA GLU A 159 45.48 26.91 -5.25
C GLU A 159 45.03 25.48 -4.94
N LYS A 160 45.62 24.48 -5.62
CA LYS A 160 45.27 23.07 -5.51
C LYS A 160 46.53 22.23 -5.41
N LEU A 161 46.57 21.25 -4.51
CA LEU A 161 47.70 20.30 -4.44
C LEU A 161 48.02 19.73 -5.84
N PRO A 162 49.30 19.73 -6.29
CA PRO A 162 49.73 18.93 -7.43
C PRO A 162 49.59 17.43 -7.15
#